data_AF-A0A261CMI2-F1
#
_entry.id   AF-A0A261CMI2-F1
#
_cell.length_a   1.000
_cell.length_b   1.000
_cell.length_c   1.000
_cell.angle_alpha   90.00
_cell.angle_beta   90.00
_cell.angle_gamma   90.00
#
_symmetry.space_group_name_H-M   'P 1'
#
loop_
_entity.id
_entity.type
_entity.pdbx_description
1 polymer ?
#
loop_
_entity_poly.entity_id
_entity_poly.type
_entity_poly.pdbx_seq_one_letter_code
_entity_poly.pdbx_strand_id
1 'polypeptide(L)'
;METERTEAFEKAKALAEAGTLNEAFEVIEKYTSEEGIEYTQDEMHTINIIVCEKLTSCSFEEKKDACFACLPLLEGVKLVKSAEWLDLYIDAVYDVFSKLSRYARDEERNEVWNRVKEIFYELTLAAKKVWKEKNQPQGLEVYVSYAKLVKSYLDVADEDSFKICENFAKEAKFVGKGTLDDEDYKDAKKSIDTINKMIADARHEKELIEDSE
;
A
#
# COMPACT_ATOMS: atom_id res chain seq x y z
N MET A 1 8.37 18.96 22.34
CA MET A 1 8.16 18.45 20.97
C MET A 1 7.87 16.97 20.95
N GLU A 2 8.76 16.08 21.42
CA GLU A 2 8.50 14.62 21.41
C GLU A 2 7.24 14.24 22.21
N THR A 3 7.07 14.82 23.41
CA THR A 3 5.88 14.62 24.25
C THR A 3 4.59 15.15 23.62
N GLU A 4 4.64 16.33 23.00
CA GLU A 4 3.47 16.94 22.33
C GLU A 4 3.04 16.18 21.06
N ARG A 5 3.97 15.48 20.41
CA ARG A 5 3.68 14.62 19.25
C ARG A 5 3.01 13.34 19.72
N THR A 6 3.57 12.66 20.73
CA THR A 6 2.97 11.47 21.33
C THR A 6 1.56 11.75 21.84
N GLU A 7 1.35 12.82 22.61
CA GLU A 7 0.02 13.20 23.12
C GLU A 7 -0.99 13.47 22.00
N ALA A 8 -0.55 14.06 20.88
CA ALA A 8 -1.41 14.30 19.73
C ALA A 8 -1.83 13.01 19.04
N PHE A 9 -0.91 12.06 18.85
CA PHE A 9 -1.23 10.76 18.26
C PHE A 9 -2.13 9.91 19.19
N GLU A 10 -1.88 9.91 20.50
CA GLU A 10 -2.78 9.26 21.46
C GLU A 10 -4.19 9.86 21.42
N LYS A 11 -4.29 11.19 21.36
CA LYS A 11 -5.56 11.89 21.23
C LYS A 11 -6.25 11.56 19.90
N ALA A 12 -5.51 11.55 18.79
CA ALA A 12 -6.05 11.22 17.48
C ALA A 12 -6.56 9.77 17.41
N LYS A 13 -5.85 8.84 18.05
CA LYS A 13 -6.31 7.46 18.19
C LYS A 13 -7.65 7.38 18.94
N ALA A 14 -7.75 8.05 20.09
CA ALA A 14 -8.99 8.07 20.86
C ALA A 14 -10.15 8.71 20.08
N LEU A 15 -9.89 9.78 19.31
CA LEU A 15 -10.88 10.42 18.44
C LEU A 15 -11.29 9.51 17.28
N ALA A 16 -10.36 8.75 16.69
CA ALA A 16 -10.66 7.80 15.63
C ALA A 16 -11.54 6.65 16.14
N GLU A 17 -11.19 6.07 17.30
CA GLU A 17 -11.98 5.02 17.96
C GLU A 17 -13.39 5.51 18.38
N ALA A 18 -13.54 6.81 18.66
CA ALA A 18 -14.83 7.44 18.94
C ALA A 18 -15.64 7.82 17.68
N GLY A 19 -15.10 7.60 16.48
CA GLY A 19 -15.74 7.95 15.19
C GLY A 19 -15.62 9.41 14.78
N THR A 20 -14.90 10.24 15.56
CA THR A 20 -14.66 11.67 15.28
C THR A 20 -13.43 11.85 14.38
N LEU A 21 -13.48 11.29 13.17
CA LEU A 21 -12.29 11.13 12.32
C LEU A 21 -11.73 12.45 11.79
N ASN A 22 -12.56 13.45 11.48
CA ASN A 22 -12.05 14.75 11.03
C ASN A 22 -11.20 15.43 12.11
N GLU A 23 -11.65 15.37 13.37
CA GLU A 23 -10.89 15.89 14.50
C GLU A 23 -9.59 15.08 14.72
N ALA A 24 -9.63 13.77 14.48
CA ALA A 24 -8.43 12.94 14.54
C ALA A 24 -7.37 13.40 13.54
N PHE A 25 -7.76 13.73 12.29
CA PHE A 25 -6.88 14.31 11.27
C PHE A 25 -6.30 15.66 11.69
N GLU A 26 -7.15 16.60 12.12
CA GLU A 26 -6.73 17.95 12.53
C GLU A 26 -5.70 17.94 13.65
N VAL A 27 -5.81 16.99 14.58
CA VAL A 27 -4.89 16.89 15.73
C VAL A 27 -3.46 16.49 15.31
N ILE A 28 -3.32 15.66 14.28
CA ILE A 28 -2.01 15.18 13.81
C ILE A 28 -1.49 15.90 12.57
N GLU A 29 -2.30 16.74 11.91
CA GLU A 29 -1.96 17.43 10.66
C GLU A 29 -0.58 18.08 10.69
N LYS A 30 -0.26 18.81 11.76
CA LYS A 30 1.04 19.50 11.91
C LYS A 30 2.26 18.56 11.96
N TYR A 31 2.04 17.27 12.22
CA TYR A 31 3.07 16.23 12.28
C TYR A 31 3.06 15.29 11.07
N THR A 32 2.09 15.47 10.17
CA THR A 32 1.92 14.65 8.96
C THR A 32 2.06 15.46 7.65
N SER A 33 2.25 16.77 7.74
CA SER A 33 2.27 17.68 6.57
C SER A 33 3.66 17.97 5.99
N GLU A 34 4.73 17.46 6.58
CA GLU A 34 6.12 17.68 6.12
C GLU A 34 6.63 16.52 5.26
N GLU A 35 7.51 16.78 4.30
CA GLU A 35 8.19 15.70 3.58
C GLU A 35 9.26 15.04 4.45
N GLY A 36 9.43 13.72 4.27
CA GLY A 36 10.47 12.94 4.94
C GLY A 36 10.14 12.56 6.38
N ILE A 37 8.86 12.60 6.77
CA ILE A 37 8.44 12.22 8.12
C ILE A 37 8.71 10.73 8.35
N GLU A 38 9.39 10.45 9.45
CA GLU A 38 9.53 9.10 9.98
C GLU A 38 8.50 8.92 11.10
N TYR A 39 7.52 8.03 10.88
CA TYR A 39 6.57 7.65 11.93
C TYR A 39 7.15 6.55 12.81
N THR A 40 6.89 6.63 14.11
CA THR A 40 7.10 5.49 15.00
C THR A 40 6.08 4.38 14.67
N GLN A 41 6.28 3.19 15.24
CA GLN A 41 5.35 2.08 15.07
C GLN A 41 3.95 2.41 15.60
N ASP A 42 3.86 3.04 16.78
CA ASP A 42 2.57 3.41 17.39
C ASP A 42 1.84 4.50 16.58
N GLU A 43 2.60 5.43 15.99
CA GLU A 43 2.06 6.46 15.11
C GLU A 43 1.53 5.84 13.81
N MET A 44 2.27 4.91 13.21
CA MET A 44 1.82 4.21 12.00
C MET A 44 0.59 3.34 12.27
N HIS A 45 0.52 2.70 13.45
CA HIS A 45 -0.69 1.98 13.88
C HIS A 45 -1.89 2.94 14.00
N THR A 46 -1.68 4.13 14.56
CA THR A 46 -2.72 5.16 14.65
C THR A 46 -3.17 5.65 13.28
N ILE A 47 -2.23 5.88 12.36
CA ILE A 47 -2.51 6.26 10.97
C ILE A 47 -3.31 5.15 10.27
N ASN A 48 -2.91 3.89 10.42
CA ASN A 48 -3.64 2.76 9.83
C ASN A 48 -5.09 2.72 10.35
N ILE A 49 -5.33 2.88 11.65
CA ILE A 49 -6.70 2.99 12.21
C ILE A 49 -7.47 4.14 11.55
N ILE A 50 -6.88 5.35 11.52
CA ILE A 50 -7.54 6.54 10.96
C ILE A 50 -7.94 6.30 9.50
N VAL A 51 -7.02 5.76 8.69
CA VAL A 51 -7.25 5.45 7.27
C VAL A 51 -8.36 4.41 7.12
N CYS A 52 -8.25 3.27 7.80
CA CYS A 52 -9.21 2.18 7.72
C CYS A 52 -10.61 2.62 8.15
N GLU A 53 -10.74 3.33 9.27
CA GLU A 53 -12.02 3.83 9.77
C GLU A 53 -12.62 4.91 8.86
N LYS A 54 -11.80 5.83 8.34
CA LYS A 54 -12.25 6.87 7.39
C LYS A 54 -12.81 6.26 6.12
N LEU A 55 -12.14 5.26 5.59
CA LEU A 55 -12.54 4.58 4.37
C LEU A 55 -13.69 3.59 4.57
N THR A 56 -13.92 3.11 5.79
CA THR A 56 -15.03 2.19 6.11
C THR A 56 -16.31 2.96 6.44
N SER A 57 -16.20 4.06 7.18
CA SER A 57 -17.35 4.82 7.69
C SER A 57 -17.96 5.81 6.70
N CYS A 58 -17.19 6.30 5.72
CA CYS A 58 -17.72 7.28 4.76
C CYS A 58 -18.68 6.64 3.74
N SER A 59 -19.61 7.44 3.23
CA SER A 59 -20.56 7.02 2.18
C SER A 59 -19.86 6.67 0.86
N PHE A 60 -20.62 6.14 -0.10
CA PHE A 60 -20.10 5.85 -1.44
C PHE A 60 -19.72 7.14 -2.17
N GLU A 61 -20.54 8.18 -2.03
CA GLU A 61 -20.37 9.49 -2.64
C GLU A 61 -19.12 10.21 -2.10
N GLU A 62 -18.82 10.04 -0.81
CA GLU A 62 -17.65 10.67 -0.15
C GLU A 62 -16.37 9.83 -0.28
N LYS A 63 -16.43 8.62 -0.85
CA LYS A 63 -15.30 7.68 -0.82
C LYS A 63 -14.06 8.23 -1.52
N LYS A 64 -14.25 8.94 -2.62
CA LYS A 64 -13.16 9.59 -3.36
C LYS A 64 -12.46 10.63 -2.48
N ASP A 65 -13.22 11.56 -1.92
CA ASP A 65 -12.71 12.64 -1.07
C ASP A 65 -12.04 12.10 0.19
N ALA A 66 -12.62 11.06 0.80
CA ALA A 66 -12.03 10.37 1.94
C ALA A 66 -10.66 9.75 1.61
N CYS A 67 -10.51 9.16 0.42
CA CYS A 67 -9.22 8.63 -0.01
C CYS A 67 -8.18 9.75 -0.21
N PHE A 68 -8.55 10.84 -0.89
CA PHE A 68 -7.65 11.98 -1.08
C PHE A 68 -7.24 12.65 0.24
N ALA A 69 -8.15 12.71 1.22
CA ALA A 69 -7.83 13.20 2.56
C ALA A 69 -6.81 12.31 3.30
N CYS A 70 -6.75 11.02 2.99
CA CYS A 70 -5.76 10.10 3.58
C CYS A 70 -4.37 10.18 2.92
N LEU A 71 -4.26 10.65 1.68
CA LEU A 71 -2.99 10.65 0.94
C LEU A 71 -1.85 11.42 1.65
N PRO A 72 -2.07 12.61 2.25
CA PRO A 72 -1.03 13.32 2.99
C PRO A 72 -0.43 12.52 4.15
N LEU A 73 -1.16 11.56 4.74
CA LEU A 73 -0.63 10.71 5.80
C LEU A 73 0.35 9.64 5.28
N LEU A 74 0.27 9.32 3.98
CA LEU A 74 0.94 8.19 3.36
C LEU A 74 2.02 8.61 2.36
N GLU A 75 1.95 9.83 1.84
CA GLU A 75 2.91 10.39 0.88
C GLU A 75 4.10 11.04 1.60
N GLY A 76 5.29 11.00 0.98
CA GLY A 76 6.51 11.61 1.54
C GLY A 76 7.03 10.96 2.84
N VAL A 77 6.55 9.76 3.19
CA VAL A 77 6.93 9.07 4.43
C VAL A 77 8.29 8.39 4.29
N LYS A 78 9.19 8.64 5.23
CA LYS A 78 10.46 7.94 5.32
C LYS A 78 10.25 6.54 5.90
N LEU A 79 10.41 5.53 5.06
CA LEU A 79 10.16 4.13 5.45
C LEU A 79 11.16 3.60 6.49
N VAL A 80 10.60 2.95 7.52
CA VAL A 80 11.35 2.34 8.64
C VAL A 80 11.65 0.87 8.35
N LYS A 81 12.78 0.37 8.87
CA LYS A 81 13.17 -1.05 8.74
C LYS A 81 12.53 -1.92 9.83
N SER A 82 11.22 -1.85 9.99
CA SER A 82 10.45 -2.71 10.89
C SER A 82 9.40 -3.47 10.07
N ALA A 83 9.30 -4.78 10.26
CA ALA A 83 8.34 -5.63 9.54
C ALA A 83 6.89 -5.22 9.87
N GLU A 84 6.58 -5.10 11.17
CA GLU A 84 5.25 -4.72 11.64
C GLU A 84 4.86 -3.30 11.16
N TRP A 85 5.81 -2.36 11.18
CA TRP A 85 5.59 -1.03 10.64
C TRP A 85 5.25 -1.06 9.15
N LEU A 86 6.01 -1.85 8.37
CA LEU A 86 5.77 -1.98 6.93
C LEU A 86 4.43 -2.65 6.65
N ASP A 87 4.04 -3.67 7.41
CA ASP A 87 2.76 -4.35 7.25
C ASP A 87 1.59 -3.37 7.45
N LEU A 88 1.63 -2.54 8.50
CA LEU A 88 0.63 -1.49 8.75
C LEU A 88 0.57 -0.44 7.63
N TYR A 89 1.73 -0.04 7.12
CA TYR A 89 1.82 0.96 6.07
C TYR A 89 1.34 0.42 4.71
N ILE A 90 1.71 -0.82 4.35
CA ILE A 90 1.25 -1.49 3.12
C ILE A 90 -0.28 -1.64 3.14
N ASP A 91 -0.85 -2.04 4.27
CA ASP A 91 -2.30 -2.17 4.43
C ASP A 91 -3.02 -0.83 4.21
N ALA A 92 -2.55 0.24 4.86
CA ALA A 92 -3.13 1.59 4.68
C ALA A 92 -3.01 2.10 3.24
N VAL A 93 -1.84 1.94 2.62
CA VAL A 93 -1.58 2.31 1.22
C VAL A 93 -2.50 1.52 0.29
N TYR A 94 -2.53 0.20 0.41
CA TYR A 94 -3.36 -0.64 -0.42
C TYR A 94 -4.84 -0.31 -0.27
N ASP A 95 -5.30 -0.04 0.94
CA ASP A 95 -6.71 0.28 1.20
C ASP A 95 -7.15 1.58 0.52
N VAL A 96 -6.33 2.64 0.62
CA VAL A 96 -6.58 3.92 -0.08
C VAL A 96 -6.58 3.73 -1.59
N PHE A 97 -5.52 3.16 -2.16
CA PHE A 97 -5.35 3.10 -3.61
C PHE A 97 -6.27 2.08 -4.28
N SER A 98 -6.61 0.97 -3.61
CA SER A 98 -7.57 0.01 -4.14
C SER A 98 -8.97 0.60 -4.23
N LYS A 99 -9.36 1.47 -3.28
CA LYS A 99 -10.62 2.21 -3.34
C LYS A 99 -10.58 3.31 -4.39
N LEU A 100 -9.53 4.14 -4.44
CA LEU A 100 -9.37 5.19 -5.46
C LEU A 100 -9.44 4.64 -6.88
N SER A 101 -9.00 3.41 -7.12
CA SER A 101 -9.08 2.77 -8.45
C SER A 101 -10.50 2.72 -9.00
N ARG A 102 -11.52 2.78 -8.14
CA ARG A 102 -12.93 2.76 -8.54
C ARG A 102 -13.50 4.14 -8.78
N TYR A 103 -12.86 5.22 -8.33
CA TYR A 103 -13.39 6.58 -8.38
C TYR A 103 -12.55 7.55 -9.21
N ALA A 104 -11.23 7.32 -9.31
CA ALA A 104 -10.36 8.13 -10.15
C ALA A 104 -10.65 7.88 -11.63
N ARG A 105 -10.66 8.94 -12.43
CA ARG A 105 -11.00 8.93 -13.86
C ARG A 105 -9.98 9.74 -14.67
N ASP A 106 -9.84 9.40 -15.94
CA ASP A 106 -9.10 10.18 -16.94
C ASP A 106 -7.68 10.59 -16.46
N GLU A 107 -7.35 11.88 -16.49
CA GLU A 107 -6.04 12.40 -16.09
C GLU A 107 -5.71 12.12 -14.62
N GLU A 108 -6.69 12.24 -13.72
CA GLU A 108 -6.52 11.98 -12.28
C GLU A 108 -6.08 10.54 -12.02
N ARG A 109 -6.53 9.60 -12.85
CA ARG A 109 -6.16 8.19 -12.73
C ARG A 109 -4.67 7.97 -13.02
N ASN A 110 -4.10 8.70 -13.98
CA ASN A 110 -2.67 8.68 -14.26
C ASN A 110 -1.87 9.29 -13.10
N GLU A 111 -2.36 10.40 -12.52
CA GLU A 111 -1.73 11.03 -11.36
C GLU A 111 -1.71 10.10 -10.13
N VAL A 112 -2.86 9.46 -9.85
CA VAL A 112 -2.97 8.47 -8.78
C VAL A 112 -2.03 7.29 -9.02
N TRP A 113 -1.92 6.82 -10.27
CA TRP A 113 -1.00 5.74 -10.61
C TRP A 113 0.48 6.12 -10.41
N ASN A 114 0.87 7.35 -10.75
CA ASN A 114 2.24 7.82 -10.51
C ASN A 114 2.57 7.83 -9.01
N ARG A 115 1.64 8.27 -8.15
CA ARG A 115 1.79 8.20 -6.69
C ARG A 115 1.97 6.76 -6.20
N VAL A 116 1.17 5.81 -6.73
CA VAL A 116 1.33 4.37 -6.42
C VAL A 116 2.74 3.91 -6.77
N LYS A 117 3.24 4.24 -7.97
CA LYS A 117 4.59 3.82 -8.40
C LYS A 117 5.68 4.34 -7.49
N GLU A 118 5.60 5.61 -7.06
CA GLU A 118 6.58 6.21 -6.15
C GLU A 118 6.59 5.52 -4.79
N ILE A 119 5.41 5.36 -4.17
CA ILE A 119 5.29 4.67 -2.87
C ILE A 119 5.78 3.22 -2.96
N PHE A 120 5.37 2.49 -4.00
CA PHE A 120 5.79 1.10 -4.15
C PHE A 120 7.27 0.96 -4.48
N TYR A 121 7.87 1.90 -5.20
CA TYR A 121 9.32 1.91 -5.39
C TYR A 121 10.05 1.94 -4.04
N GLU A 122 9.68 2.85 -3.14
CA GLU A 122 10.29 2.92 -1.82
C GLU A 122 9.98 1.68 -0.96
N LEU A 123 8.73 1.22 -0.97
CA LEU A 123 8.31 0.00 -0.26
C LEU A 123 9.14 -1.21 -0.67
N THR A 124 9.39 -1.41 -1.96
CA THR A 124 10.20 -2.54 -2.42
C THR A 124 11.66 -2.44 -1.96
N LEU A 125 12.21 -1.22 -1.85
CA LEU A 125 13.55 -1.01 -1.30
C LEU A 125 13.60 -1.25 0.21
N ALA A 126 12.56 -0.87 0.96
CA ALA A 126 12.46 -1.13 2.39
C ALA A 126 12.25 -2.62 2.68
N ALA A 127 11.34 -3.26 1.94
CA ALA A 127 11.02 -4.68 2.05
C ALA A 127 12.26 -5.56 1.87
N LYS A 128 13.10 -5.28 0.86
CA LYS A 128 14.38 -6.00 0.65
C LYS A 128 15.36 -5.90 1.83
N LYS A 129 15.28 -4.84 2.63
CA LYS A 129 16.15 -4.64 3.79
C LYS A 129 15.62 -5.37 5.02
N VAL A 130 14.30 -5.45 5.17
CA VAL A 130 13.61 -6.12 6.28
C VAL A 130 13.57 -7.64 6.03
N TRP A 131 13.02 -8.05 4.90
CA TRP A 131 12.92 -9.44 4.47
C TRP A 131 14.02 -9.75 3.45
N LYS A 132 15.16 -10.22 3.96
CA LYS A 132 16.37 -10.45 3.15
C LYS A 132 16.18 -11.54 2.10
N GLU A 133 15.48 -12.61 2.46
CA GLU A 133 15.20 -13.71 1.55
C GLU A 133 14.00 -13.35 0.67
N LYS A 134 14.17 -13.50 -0.64
CA LYS A 134 13.18 -13.03 -1.63
C LYS A 134 11.87 -13.81 -1.63
N ASN A 135 11.85 -14.97 -0.96
CA ASN A 135 10.69 -15.84 -0.84
C ASN A 135 9.94 -15.69 0.50
N GLN A 136 10.33 -14.75 1.37
CA GLN A 136 9.62 -14.52 2.64
C GLN A 136 8.17 -14.09 2.38
N PRO A 137 7.17 -14.77 2.96
CA PRO A 137 5.75 -14.49 2.69
C PRO A 137 5.36 -13.02 2.91
N GLN A 138 5.79 -12.42 4.02
CA GLN A 138 5.47 -11.03 4.35
C GLN A 138 6.09 -10.06 3.34
N GLY A 139 7.35 -10.30 2.94
CA GLY A 139 7.99 -9.54 1.86
C GLY A 139 7.29 -9.71 0.51
N LEU A 140 6.68 -10.87 0.26
CA LEU A 140 5.89 -11.13 -0.93
C LEU A 140 4.55 -10.39 -0.95
N GLU A 141 3.95 -10.10 0.20
CA GLU A 141 2.66 -9.40 0.28
C GLU A 141 2.74 -7.97 -0.28
N VAL A 142 3.91 -7.32 -0.21
CA VAL A 142 4.18 -6.05 -0.90
C VAL A 142 3.89 -6.20 -2.40
N TYR A 143 4.43 -7.24 -3.02
CA TYR A 143 4.29 -7.47 -4.46
C TYR A 143 2.92 -8.01 -4.83
N VAL A 144 2.27 -8.75 -3.94
CA VAL A 144 0.86 -9.16 -4.09
C VAL A 144 -0.03 -7.91 -4.13
N SER A 145 0.13 -6.99 -3.19
CA SER A 145 -0.61 -5.72 -3.13
C SER A 145 -0.35 -4.88 -4.39
N TYR A 146 0.92 -4.77 -4.80
CA TYR A 146 1.25 -4.05 -6.03
C TYR A 146 0.63 -4.68 -7.27
N ALA A 147 0.67 -6.01 -7.42
CA ALA A 147 0.08 -6.71 -8.57
C ALA A 147 -1.44 -6.54 -8.65
N LYS A 148 -2.13 -6.54 -7.50
CA LYS A 148 -3.57 -6.22 -7.42
C LYS A 148 -3.85 -4.78 -7.88
N LEU A 149 -2.99 -3.83 -7.52
CA LEU A 149 -3.12 -2.44 -7.96
C LEU A 149 -2.80 -2.28 -9.45
N VAL A 150 -1.75 -2.93 -9.97
CA VAL A 150 -1.46 -2.99 -11.42
C VAL A 150 -2.70 -3.43 -12.20
N LYS A 151 -3.36 -4.49 -11.75
CA LYS A 151 -4.63 -4.94 -12.36
C LYS A 151 -5.74 -3.90 -12.21
N SER A 152 -5.87 -3.26 -11.05
CA SER A 152 -6.94 -2.29 -10.79
C SER A 152 -6.78 -0.97 -11.56
N TYR A 153 -5.56 -0.64 -11.99
CA TYR A 153 -5.19 0.55 -12.76
C TYR A 153 -4.74 0.19 -14.19
N LEU A 154 -5.26 -0.89 -14.75
CA LEU A 154 -4.75 -1.52 -15.96
C LEU A 154 -4.54 -0.57 -17.16
N ASP A 155 -5.49 0.33 -17.34
CA ASP A 155 -5.57 1.32 -18.41
C ASP A 155 -4.41 2.34 -18.37
N VAL A 156 -3.85 2.59 -17.18
CA VAL A 156 -2.73 3.53 -16.98
C VAL A 156 -1.45 2.82 -16.53
N ALA A 157 -1.52 1.53 -16.19
CA ALA A 157 -0.38 0.73 -15.78
C ALA A 157 0.61 0.52 -16.93
N ASP A 158 1.86 0.89 -16.70
CA ASP A 158 2.94 0.76 -17.68
C ASP A 158 3.61 -0.62 -17.64
N GLU A 159 4.27 -1.00 -18.73
CA GLU A 159 4.91 -2.31 -18.91
C GLU A 159 5.99 -2.58 -17.85
N ASP A 160 6.63 -1.54 -17.30
CA ASP A 160 7.65 -1.71 -16.28
C ASP A 160 7.03 -2.18 -14.96
N SER A 161 5.83 -1.73 -14.61
CA SER A 161 5.08 -2.24 -13.46
C SER A 161 4.75 -3.74 -13.57
N PHE A 162 4.37 -4.23 -14.76
CA PHE A 162 4.17 -5.67 -14.99
C PHE A 162 5.47 -6.45 -14.79
N LYS A 163 6.56 -5.98 -15.41
CA LYS A 163 7.88 -6.63 -15.30
C LYS A 163 8.39 -6.69 -13.87
N ILE A 164 8.16 -5.64 -13.07
CA ILE A 164 8.50 -5.63 -11.65
C ILE A 164 7.85 -6.83 -10.95
N CYS A 165 6.53 -6.95 -11.02
CA CYS A 165 5.79 -8.04 -10.39
C CYS A 165 6.25 -9.43 -10.88
N GLU A 166 6.42 -9.61 -12.19
CA GLU A 166 6.90 -10.88 -12.77
C GLU A 166 8.30 -11.25 -12.30
N ASN A 167 9.22 -10.28 -12.26
CA ASN A 167 10.60 -10.52 -11.86
C ASN A 167 10.66 -10.96 -10.40
N PHE A 168 9.91 -10.33 -9.50
CA PHE A 168 9.87 -10.74 -8.10
C PHE A 168 9.28 -12.14 -7.92
N ALA A 169 8.17 -12.44 -8.60
CA ALA A 169 7.60 -13.78 -8.57
C ALA A 169 8.58 -14.85 -9.09
N LYS A 170 9.32 -14.55 -10.17
CA LYS A 170 10.36 -15.43 -10.73
C LYS A 170 11.53 -15.61 -9.76
N GLU A 171 12.01 -14.53 -9.15
CA GLU A 171 13.11 -14.57 -8.19
C GLU A 171 12.74 -15.36 -6.93
N ALA A 172 11.56 -15.13 -6.36
CA ALA A 172 11.09 -15.87 -5.20
C ALA A 172 10.91 -17.36 -5.50
N LYS A 173 10.34 -17.68 -6.68
CA LYS A 173 10.23 -19.07 -7.15
C LYS A 173 11.59 -19.73 -7.34
N PHE A 174 12.59 -18.99 -7.81
CA PHE A 174 13.96 -19.50 -7.97
C PHE A 174 14.62 -19.84 -6.64
N VAL A 175 14.40 -19.01 -5.60
CA VAL A 175 14.85 -19.33 -4.23
C VAL A 175 14.19 -20.62 -3.73
N GLY A 176 12.92 -20.87 -4.11
CA GLY A 176 12.21 -22.09 -3.77
C GLY A 176 11.87 -22.15 -2.28
N LYS A 177 12.05 -23.31 -1.64
CA LYS A 177 11.80 -23.45 -0.20
C LYS A 177 12.86 -22.74 0.65
N GLY A 178 14.13 -22.78 0.24
CA GLY A 178 15.22 -22.13 0.96
C GLY A 178 15.24 -22.52 2.44
N THR A 179 15.19 -21.51 3.32
CA THR A 179 15.18 -21.65 4.78
C THR A 179 13.77 -21.65 5.39
N LEU A 180 12.72 -21.57 4.57
CA LEU A 180 11.34 -21.54 5.05
C LEU A 180 10.92 -22.91 5.60
N ASP A 181 10.03 -22.89 6.58
CA ASP A 181 9.31 -24.10 6.98
C ASP A 181 8.21 -24.46 5.96
N ASP A 182 7.47 -25.54 6.22
CA ASP A 182 6.43 -26.01 5.29
C ASP A 182 5.23 -25.07 5.20
N GLU A 183 4.91 -24.33 6.26
CA GLU A 183 3.79 -23.40 6.30
C GLU A 183 4.14 -22.12 5.57
N ASP A 184 5.28 -21.52 5.91
CA ASP A 184 5.81 -20.33 5.23
C ASP A 184 6.04 -20.60 3.75
N TYR A 185 6.56 -21.78 3.38
CA TYR A 185 6.77 -22.11 1.97
C TYR A 185 5.45 -22.21 1.20
N LYS A 186 4.40 -22.74 1.84
CA LYS A 186 3.06 -22.82 1.24
C LYS A 186 2.49 -21.41 1.02
N ASP A 187 2.68 -20.51 1.97
CA ASP A 187 2.20 -19.13 1.88
C ASP A 187 2.99 -18.31 0.85
N ALA A 188 4.32 -18.51 0.78
CA ALA A 188 5.15 -17.94 -0.27
C ALA A 188 4.69 -18.39 -1.66
N LYS A 189 4.41 -19.69 -1.83
CA LYS A 189 3.90 -20.23 -3.10
C LYS A 189 2.54 -19.63 -3.46
N LYS A 190 1.62 -19.52 -2.50
CA LYS A 190 0.31 -18.88 -2.70
C LYS A 190 0.46 -17.43 -3.15
N SER A 191 1.40 -16.69 -2.57
CA SER A 191 1.69 -15.31 -2.93
C SER A 191 2.25 -15.20 -4.36
N ILE A 192 3.21 -16.05 -4.72
CA ILE A 192 3.77 -16.14 -6.08
C ILE A 192 2.67 -16.46 -7.10
N ASP A 193 1.83 -17.45 -6.81
CA ASP A 193 0.72 -17.85 -7.69
C ASP A 193 -0.29 -16.70 -7.85
N THR A 194 -0.56 -15.95 -6.78
CA THR A 194 -1.44 -14.77 -6.82
C THR A 194 -0.86 -13.67 -7.70
N ILE A 195 0.43 -13.35 -7.55
CA ILE A 195 1.10 -12.34 -8.38
C ILE A 195 1.03 -12.74 -9.86
N ASN A 196 1.41 -13.98 -10.18
CA ASN A 196 1.38 -14.48 -11.56
C ASN A 196 -0.02 -14.42 -12.15
N LYS A 197 -1.05 -14.80 -11.37
CA LYS A 197 -2.44 -14.74 -11.82
C LYS A 197 -2.88 -13.30 -12.11
N MET A 198 -2.65 -12.37 -11.17
CA MET A 198 -3.06 -10.97 -11.34
C MET A 198 -2.42 -10.34 -12.57
N ILE A 199 -1.13 -10.61 -12.80
CA ILE A 199 -0.39 -10.09 -13.95
C ILE A 199 -0.82 -10.75 -15.27
N ALA A 200 -1.04 -12.06 -15.29
CA ALA A 200 -1.53 -12.75 -16.48
C ALA A 200 -2.92 -12.26 -16.89
N ASP A 201 -3.84 -12.15 -15.91
CA ASP A 201 -5.18 -11.61 -16.15
C ASP A 201 -5.11 -10.17 -16.67
N ALA A 202 -4.29 -9.32 -16.03
CA ALA A 202 -4.11 -7.93 -16.43
C ALA A 202 -3.58 -7.81 -17.87
N ARG A 203 -2.57 -8.59 -18.26
CA ARG A 203 -2.05 -8.58 -19.64
C ARG A 203 -3.12 -8.98 -20.65
N HIS A 204 -3.84 -10.06 -20.38
CA HIS A 204 -4.91 -10.51 -21.26
C HIS A 204 -6.01 -9.45 -21.40
N GLU A 205 -6.44 -8.83 -20.29
CA GLU A 205 -7.42 -7.75 -20.30
C GLU A 205 -6.90 -6.52 -21.07
N LYS A 206 -5.59 -6.22 -21.03
CA LYS A 206 -4.98 -5.10 -21.76
C LYS A 206 -4.98 -5.32 -23.26
N GLU A 207 -4.61 -6.53 -23.71
CA GLU A 207 -4.67 -6.92 -25.11
C GLU A 207 -6.09 -6.77 -25.68
N LEU A 208 -7.12 -7.15 -24.90
CA LEU A 208 -8.52 -6.99 -25.30
C LEU A 208 -8.96 -5.52 -25.43
N ILE A 209 -8.38 -4.62 -24.63
CA ILE A 209 -8.66 -3.17 -24.72
C ILE A 209 -7.98 -2.61 -25.97
N GLU A 210 -6.71 -2.92 -26.19
CA GLU A 210 -5.94 -2.43 -27.34
C GLU A 210 -6.51 -2.94 -28.68
N ASP A 211 -7.01 -4.18 -28.73
CA ASP A 211 -7.68 -4.74 -29.92
C ASP A 211 -9.08 -4.11 -30.19
N SER A 212 -9.63 -3.38 -29.21
CA SER A 212 -10.97 -2.78 -29.30
C SER A 212 -10.98 -1.29 -29.69
N GLU A 213 -9.81 -0.65 -29.77
CA GLU A 213 -9.60 0.72 -30.24
C GLU A 213 -9.25 0.79 -31.74
#